data_AF-H1XTX8-F1
#
_entry.id   AF-H1XTX8-F1
#
_cell.length_a   1.000
_cell.length_b   1.000
_cell.length_c   1.000
_cell.angle_alpha   90.00
_cell.angle_beta   90.00
_cell.angle_gamma   90.00
#
_symmetry.space_group_name_H-M   'P 1'
#
loop_
_entity.id
_entity.type
_entity.pdbx_description
1 polymer ?
#
loop_
_entity_poly.entity_id
_entity_poly.type
_entity_poly.pdbx_seq_one_letter_code
_entity_poly.pdbx_strand_id
1 'polypeptide(L)'
;MISCDTAKRMLSDYIESNLPSEDQAAVDDHLNHCAECKHVFDDVMFLTVKLRQLPPITTSEDFDSQLRLRISGEFSSESPSTFNKRSLTFGLSGAALIAMITFFVLTTLNTPTITVQETATPGRMAPQQQQMASPILAQPSITKSNMRTFQNRQDTVKNNPAVIDRDQLKLVDQEKH
;
A
#
# COMPACT_ATOMS: atom_id res chain seq x y z
N MET A 1 29.24 16.46 15.84
CA MET A 1 28.38 15.80 16.83
C MET A 1 26.92 15.95 16.42
N ILE A 2 26.21 14.84 16.30
CA ILE A 2 24.77 14.82 16.01
C ILE A 2 23.96 15.22 17.25
N SER A 3 22.75 15.73 17.06
CA SER A 3 21.85 16.09 18.16
C SER A 3 21.23 14.84 18.80
N CYS A 4 20.80 14.94 20.07
CA CYS A 4 20.17 13.85 20.80
C CYS A 4 18.91 13.31 20.08
N ASP A 5 18.10 14.19 19.48
CA ASP A 5 16.89 13.77 18.75
C ASP A 5 17.22 13.01 17.46
N THR A 6 18.35 13.32 16.83
CA THR A 6 18.82 12.59 15.65
C THR A 6 19.40 11.24 16.06
N ALA A 7 20.23 11.20 17.11
CA ALA A 7 20.75 9.95 17.66
C ALA A 7 19.63 8.99 18.10
N LYS A 8 18.59 9.49 18.78
CA LYS A 8 17.42 8.68 19.19
C LYS A 8 16.64 8.10 18.01
N ARG A 9 16.51 8.86 16.91
CA ARG A 9 15.84 8.37 15.69
C ARG A 9 16.66 7.28 14.98
N MET A 10 17.98 7.42 14.99
CA MET A 10 18.90 6.45 14.37
C MET A 10 19.12 5.20 15.26
N LEU A 11 18.69 5.23 16.52
CA LEU A 11 18.99 4.17 17.48
C LEU A 11 18.41 2.80 17.08
N SER A 12 17.18 2.78 16.53
CA SER A 12 16.54 1.54 16.06
C SER A 12 17.33 0.90 14.93
N ASP A 13 17.68 1.70 13.91
CA ASP A 13 18.48 1.23 12.77
C ASP A 13 19.88 0.81 13.22
N TYR A 14 20.42 1.43 14.27
CA TYR A 14 21.74 1.14 14.82
C TYR A 14 21.75 -0.22 15.50
N ILE A 15 20.74 -0.51 16.32
CA ILE A 15 20.58 -1.81 16.99
C ILE A 15 20.39 -2.94 15.98
N GLU A 16 19.70 -2.67 14.87
CA GLU A 16 19.49 -3.63 13.78
C GLU A 16 20.65 -3.71 12.78
N SER A 17 21.73 -2.95 12.98
CA SER A 17 22.88 -2.87 12.07
C SER A 17 22.52 -2.45 10.63
N ASN A 18 21.47 -1.63 10.48
CA ASN A 18 20.95 -1.15 9.20
C ASN A 18 21.50 0.23 8.77
N LEU A 19 22.31 0.90 9.61
CA LEU A 19 22.95 2.17 9.23
C LEU A 19 24.23 1.99 8.41
N PRO A 20 24.55 2.94 7.52
CA PRO A 20 25.86 3.00 6.88
C PRO A 20 26.96 3.28 7.90
N SER A 21 28.20 2.88 7.59
CA SER A 21 29.34 2.93 8.51
C SER A 21 29.68 4.32 9.06
N GLU A 22 29.48 5.37 8.24
CA GLU A 22 29.69 6.76 8.65
C GLU A 22 28.71 7.17 9.77
N ASP A 23 27.44 6.80 9.61
CA ASP A 23 26.39 7.11 10.58
C ASP A 23 26.54 6.28 11.86
N GLN A 24 27.01 5.03 11.76
CA GLN A 24 27.34 4.22 12.94
C GLN A 24 28.41 4.90 13.80
N ALA A 25 29.49 5.38 13.18
CA ALA A 25 30.55 6.09 13.90
C ALA A 25 30.03 7.38 14.56
N ALA A 26 29.11 8.10 13.91
CA ALA A 26 28.50 9.31 14.46
C ALA A 26 27.60 9.00 15.69
N VAL A 27 26.88 7.89 15.66
CA VAL A 27 26.06 7.42 16.80
C VAL A 27 26.96 6.91 17.93
N ASP A 28 28.01 6.15 17.63
CA ASP A 28 29.00 5.69 18.61
C ASP A 28 29.66 6.85 19.35
N ASP A 29 30.12 7.86 18.61
CA ASP A 29 30.68 9.08 19.19
C ASP A 29 29.66 9.77 20.11
N HIS A 30 28.39 9.85 19.70
CA HIS A 30 27.34 10.44 20.52
C HIS A 30 27.06 9.64 21.81
N LEU A 31 26.98 8.32 21.73
CA LEU A 31 26.74 7.45 22.89
C LEU A 31 27.90 7.50 23.91
N ASN A 32 29.12 7.74 23.46
CA ASN A 32 30.28 7.93 24.34
C ASN A 32 30.24 9.27 25.10
N HIS A 33 29.61 10.29 24.55
CA HIS A 33 29.58 11.64 25.13
C HIS A 33 28.24 12.03 25.79
N CYS A 34 27.16 11.31 25.50
CA CYS A 34 25.82 11.60 26.03
C CYS A 34 25.29 10.46 26.91
N ALA A 35 25.33 10.66 28.24
CA ALA A 35 24.85 9.67 29.22
C ALA A 35 23.36 9.34 29.07
N GLU A 36 22.53 10.34 28.73
CA GLU A 36 21.08 10.16 28.52
C GLU A 36 20.79 9.22 27.35
N CYS A 37 21.43 9.45 26.20
CA CYS A 37 21.25 8.60 25.02
C CYS A 37 21.83 7.20 25.23
N LYS A 38 22.92 7.09 25.99
CA LYS A 38 23.47 5.80 26.40
C LYS A 38 22.51 5.00 27.28
N HIS A 39 21.86 5.63 28.27
CA HIS A 39 20.87 4.96 29.10
C HIS A 39 19.71 4.41 28.27
N VAL A 40 19.19 5.21 27.34
CA VAL A 40 18.12 4.76 26.43
C VAL A 40 18.58 3.57 25.57
N PHE A 41 19.82 3.60 25.07
CA PHE A 41 20.39 2.48 24.33
C PHE A 41 20.48 1.21 25.17
N ASP A 42 21.00 1.32 26.39
CA ASP A 42 21.15 0.19 27.31
C ASP A 42 19.79 -0.43 27.67
N ASP A 43 18.77 0.40 27.91
CA ASP A 43 17.39 -0.06 28.19
C ASP A 43 16.79 -0.85 27.01
N VAL A 44 16.91 -0.30 25.80
CA VAL A 44 16.40 -0.96 24.59
C VAL A 44 17.16 -2.25 24.34
N MET A 45 18.49 -2.25 24.47
CA MET A 45 19.32 -3.44 24.30
C MET A 45 18.96 -4.52 25.33
N PHE A 46 18.74 -4.12 26.58
CA PHE A 46 18.28 -5.03 27.63
C PHE A 46 16.96 -5.70 27.26
N LEU A 47 15.96 -4.92 26.81
CA LEU A 47 14.67 -5.45 26.36
C LEU A 47 14.84 -6.38 25.17
N THR A 48 15.62 -6.00 24.16
CA THR A 48 15.88 -6.83 22.97
C THR A 48 16.50 -8.17 23.36
N VAL A 49 17.49 -8.19 24.26
CA VAL A 49 18.10 -9.43 24.75
C VAL A 49 17.09 -10.28 25.50
N LYS A 50 16.24 -9.68 26.35
CA LYS A 50 15.19 -10.41 27.08
C LYS A 50 14.15 -11.02 26.16
N LEU A 51 13.73 -10.29 25.13
CA LEU A 51 12.76 -10.79 24.15
C LEU A 51 13.33 -11.93 23.30
N ARG A 52 14.61 -11.88 22.93
CA ARG A 52 15.28 -12.98 22.20
C ARG A 52 15.44 -14.26 23.02
N GLN A 53 15.41 -14.15 24.35
CA GLN A 53 15.49 -15.30 25.26
C GLN A 53 14.14 -15.99 25.48
N LEU A 54 13.05 -15.44 24.95
CA LEU A 54 11.73 -16.08 25.09
C LEU A 54 11.73 -17.43 24.36
N PRO A 55 11.14 -18.47 24.96
CA PRO A 55 11.02 -19.77 24.32
C PRO A 55 10.20 -19.63 23.03
N PRO A 56 10.57 -20.36 21.96
CA PRO A 56 9.76 -20.37 20.75
C PRO A 56 8.37 -20.90 21.08
N ILE A 57 7.34 -20.19 20.64
CA ILE A 57 5.96 -20.60 20.84
C ILE A 57 5.63 -21.66 19.79
N THR A 58 5.38 -22.89 20.25
CA THR A 58 4.87 -23.96 19.39
C THR A 58 3.36 -23.80 19.23
N THR A 59 2.88 -23.73 18.00
CA THR A 59 1.45 -23.76 17.70
C THR A 59 0.90 -25.19 17.84
N SER A 60 -0.42 -25.35 17.98
CA SER A 60 -1.04 -26.67 17.86
C SER A 60 -0.81 -27.25 16.46
N GLU A 61 -0.80 -28.59 16.34
CA GLU A 61 -0.57 -29.29 15.06
C GLU A 61 -1.59 -28.88 13.98
N ASP A 62 -2.83 -28.57 14.39
CA ASP A 62 -3.90 -28.14 13.49
C ASP A 62 -3.92 -26.64 13.19
N PHE A 63 -3.05 -25.82 13.80
CA PHE A 63 -3.11 -24.37 13.62
C PHE A 63 -2.82 -23.96 12.16
N ASP A 64 -1.78 -24.54 11.54
CA ASP A 64 -1.42 -24.21 10.15
C ASP A 64 -2.50 -24.65 9.17
N SER A 65 -3.14 -25.80 9.42
CA SER A 65 -4.24 -26.29 8.57
C SER A 65 -5.46 -25.38 8.65
N GLN A 66 -5.86 -24.98 9.86
CA GLN A 66 -6.97 -24.03 10.07
C GLN A 66 -6.66 -22.65 9.50
N LEU A 67 -5.43 -22.17 9.65
CA LEU A 67 -4.98 -20.88 9.10
C LEU A 67 -5.08 -20.90 7.57
N ARG A 68 -4.57 -21.95 6.92
CA ARG A 68 -4.67 -22.11 5.46
C ARG A 68 -6.11 -22.20 4.99
N LEU A 69 -6.96 -22.94 5.70
CA LEU A 69 -8.38 -23.03 5.37
C LEU A 69 -9.06 -21.66 5.44
N ARG A 70 -8.75 -20.84 6.46
CA ARG A 70 -9.30 -19.48 6.58
C ARG A 70 -8.80 -18.56 5.47
N ILE A 71 -7.48 -18.53 5.21
CA ILE A 71 -6.90 -17.70 4.15
C ILE A 71 -7.52 -18.10 2.79
N SER A 72 -7.61 -19.40 2.50
CA SER A 72 -8.18 -19.90 1.24
C SER A 72 -9.69 -19.66 1.14
N GLY A 73 -10.42 -19.76 2.25
CA GLY A 73 -11.86 -19.54 2.32
C GLY A 73 -12.25 -18.08 2.13
N GLU A 74 -11.45 -17.14 2.62
CA GLU A 74 -11.67 -15.69 2.43
C GLU A 74 -11.45 -15.25 0.97
N PHE A 75 -10.52 -15.89 0.24
CA PHE A 75 -10.37 -15.67 -1.20
C PHE A 75 -11.47 -16.34 -2.04
N SER A 76 -12.09 -17.40 -1.50
CA SER A 76 -13.11 -18.19 -2.20
C SER A 76 -14.54 -17.75 -1.91
N SER A 77 -14.76 -16.74 -1.05
CA SER A 77 -16.01 -16.00 -1.01
C SER A 77 -16.11 -15.05 -2.21
N GLU A 78 -15.96 -15.60 -3.41
CA GLU A 78 -16.63 -15.04 -4.57
C GLU A 78 -18.12 -15.09 -4.25
N SER A 79 -18.66 -13.91 -3.93
CA SER A 79 -20.09 -13.58 -3.89
C SER A 79 -20.88 -14.57 -4.74
N PRO A 80 -21.91 -15.27 -4.21
CA PRO A 80 -22.72 -16.17 -5.04
C PRO A 80 -23.19 -15.35 -6.23
N SER A 81 -22.60 -15.66 -7.39
CA SER A 81 -22.85 -14.95 -8.61
C SER A 81 -24.31 -15.21 -8.93
N THR A 82 -25.13 -14.21 -8.61
CA THR A 82 -26.45 -14.07 -9.18
C THR A 82 -26.22 -13.77 -10.66
N PHE A 83 -25.88 -14.81 -11.43
CA PHE A 83 -25.88 -14.82 -12.89
C PHE A 83 -27.32 -14.56 -13.32
N ASN A 84 -27.68 -13.28 -13.26
CA ASN A 84 -28.96 -12.77 -13.67
C ASN A 84 -28.93 -12.91 -15.21
N LYS A 85 -29.65 -13.89 -15.75
CA LYS A 85 -29.78 -14.19 -17.19
C LYS A 85 -30.31 -13.01 -18.04
N ARG A 86 -30.41 -11.82 -17.46
CA ARG A 86 -30.87 -10.57 -18.06
C ARG A 86 -29.79 -9.74 -18.76
N SER A 87 -28.50 -10.03 -18.60
CA SER A 87 -27.44 -9.23 -19.27
C SER A 87 -27.07 -9.72 -20.69
N LEU A 88 -27.51 -10.92 -21.11
CA LEU A 88 -27.15 -11.48 -22.41
C LEU A 88 -27.76 -10.70 -23.60
N THR A 89 -28.84 -9.94 -23.40
CA THR A 89 -29.48 -9.17 -24.47
C THR A 89 -28.76 -7.86 -24.81
N PHE A 90 -27.85 -7.37 -23.97
CA PHE A 90 -27.10 -6.13 -24.24
C PHE A 90 -25.76 -6.36 -24.99
N GLY A 91 -25.29 -7.61 -25.10
CA GLY A 91 -24.02 -7.93 -25.76
C GLY A 91 -24.02 -7.85 -27.29
N LEU A 92 -25.19 -7.95 -27.94
CA LEU A 92 -25.31 -7.95 -29.41
C LEU A 92 -25.24 -6.54 -30.04
N SER A 93 -25.57 -5.48 -29.30
CA SER A 93 -25.59 -4.11 -29.83
C SER A 93 -24.20 -3.52 -30.03
N GLY A 94 -23.23 -3.87 -29.16
CA GLY A 94 -21.86 -3.34 -29.23
C GLY A 94 -21.05 -3.86 -30.44
N ALA A 95 -21.23 -5.13 -30.81
CA ALA A 95 -20.47 -5.73 -31.91
C ALA A 95 -20.82 -5.11 -33.28
N ALA A 96 -22.08 -4.72 -33.49
CA ALA A 96 -22.51 -4.09 -34.74
C ALA A 96 -21.87 -2.70 -34.96
N LEU A 97 -21.70 -1.91 -33.89
CA LEU A 97 -21.02 -0.62 -33.98
C LEU A 97 -19.53 -0.77 -34.30
N ILE A 98 -18.86 -1.74 -33.67
CA ILE A 98 -17.45 -2.03 -33.99
C ILE A 98 -17.32 -2.46 -35.46
N ALA A 99 -18.19 -3.35 -35.94
CA ALA A 99 -18.19 -3.78 -37.34
C ALA A 99 -18.42 -2.61 -38.32
N MET A 100 -19.38 -1.73 -38.04
CA MET A 100 -19.66 -0.54 -38.86
C MET A 100 -18.46 0.42 -38.93
N ILE A 101 -17.80 0.69 -37.79
CA ILE A 101 -16.62 1.56 -37.75
C ILE A 101 -15.47 0.94 -38.55
N THR A 102 -15.22 -0.36 -38.36
CA THR A 102 -14.16 -1.05 -39.12
C THR A 102 -14.42 -1.06 -40.62
N PHE A 103 -15.68 -1.26 -41.03
CA PHE A 103 -16.06 -1.23 -42.44
C PHE A 103 -15.88 0.17 -43.04
N PHE A 104 -16.25 1.23 -42.33
CA PHE A 104 -16.11 2.61 -42.79
C PHE A 104 -14.63 3.04 -42.94
N VAL A 105 -13.76 2.60 -42.03
CA VAL A 105 -12.31 2.86 -42.15
C VAL A 105 -11.72 2.13 -43.36
N LEU A 106 -12.13 0.88 -43.59
CA LEU A 106 -11.64 0.11 -44.75
C LEU A 106 -12.11 0.68 -46.10
N THR A 107 -13.33 1.20 -46.17
CA THR A 107 -13.86 1.79 -47.42
C THR A 107 -13.28 3.17 -47.72
N THR A 108 -13.03 4.00 -46.70
CA THR A 108 -12.47 5.35 -46.88
C THR A 108 -11.01 5.33 -47.34
N LEU A 109 -10.20 4.37 -46.86
CA LEU A 109 -8.80 4.21 -47.25
C LEU A 109 -8.61 3.75 -48.71
N ASN A 110 -9.66 3.26 -49.38
CA ASN A 110 -9.58 2.69 -50.73
C ASN A 110 -10.16 3.59 -51.83
N THR A 111 -10.40 4.87 -51.54
CA THR A 111 -10.85 5.83 -52.56
C THR A 111 -9.66 6.37 -53.36
N PRO A 112 -9.61 6.20 -54.70
CA PRO A 112 -8.55 6.76 -55.52
C PRO A 112 -8.63 8.29 -55.52
N THR A 113 -7.55 8.91 -55.08
CA THR A 113 -7.40 10.37 -55.01
C THR A 113 -7.45 10.95 -56.43
N ILE A 114 -8.49 11.72 -56.75
CA ILE A 114 -8.56 12.48 -58.00
C ILE A 114 -7.59 13.66 -57.86
N THR A 115 -6.46 13.58 -58.57
CA THR A 115 -5.44 14.62 -58.62
C THR A 115 -5.95 15.81 -59.44
N VAL A 116 -6.39 16.86 -58.78
CA VAL A 116 -6.63 18.16 -59.42
C VAL A 116 -5.29 18.91 -59.45
N GLN A 117 -4.77 19.11 -60.65
CA GLN A 117 -3.53 19.84 -60.93
C GLN A 117 -3.88 21.32 -61.07
N GLU A 118 -3.58 22.12 -60.03
CA GLU A 118 -3.77 23.58 -60.08
C GLU A 118 -2.43 24.31 -60.06
N THR A 119 -2.34 25.22 -61.02
CA THR A 119 -1.18 25.93 -61.55
C THR A 119 -0.64 26.99 -60.59
N ALA A 120 0.69 27.12 -60.58
CA ALA A 120 1.47 28.04 -59.79
C ALA A 120 1.04 29.53 -59.86
N THR A 121 1.19 30.25 -58.74
CA THR A 121 1.54 31.68 -58.73
C THR A 121 2.42 31.98 -57.50
N PRO A 122 3.55 32.70 -57.66
CA PRO A 122 4.52 32.94 -56.60
C PRO A 122 4.30 34.29 -55.90
N GLY A 123 4.74 34.33 -54.63
CA GLY A 123 5.12 35.56 -53.95
C GLY A 123 4.29 35.88 -52.71
N ARG A 124 4.92 35.84 -51.54
CA ARG A 124 5.30 37.07 -50.80
C ARG A 124 5.95 36.73 -49.46
N MET A 125 7.01 37.48 -49.20
CA MET A 125 7.90 37.55 -48.04
C MET A 125 7.20 37.63 -46.68
N ALA A 126 7.80 37.05 -45.63
CA ALA A 126 8.49 37.80 -44.55
C ALA A 126 8.88 36.89 -43.35
N PRO A 127 9.93 37.25 -42.59
CA PRO A 127 10.48 36.46 -41.50
C PRO A 127 9.90 36.86 -40.12
N GLN A 128 9.77 35.90 -39.20
CA GLN A 128 9.46 36.20 -37.80
C GLN A 128 10.19 35.19 -36.91
N GLN A 129 11.40 35.56 -36.50
CA GLN A 129 11.75 36.06 -35.16
C GLN A 129 11.72 34.98 -34.07
N GLN A 130 12.94 34.63 -33.66
CA GLN A 130 13.27 34.00 -32.39
C GLN A 130 12.62 34.77 -31.24
N GLN A 131 11.88 34.07 -30.40
CA GLN A 131 11.58 34.53 -29.05
C GLN A 131 12.03 33.49 -28.03
N MET A 132 12.86 34.02 -27.14
CA MET A 132 13.51 33.37 -26.01
C MET A 132 12.56 33.22 -24.83
N ALA A 133 13.06 32.50 -23.83
CA ALA A 133 12.72 32.57 -22.41
C ALA A 133 11.51 31.75 -21.94
N SER A 134 11.84 30.57 -21.42
CA SER A 134 11.10 29.90 -20.36
C SER A 134 11.22 30.71 -19.06
N PRO A 135 10.10 30.89 -18.35
CA PRO A 135 10.10 30.66 -16.91
C PRO A 135 9.09 29.56 -16.56
N ILE A 136 9.60 28.45 -16.05
CA ILE A 136 8.82 27.41 -15.37
C ILE A 136 8.26 28.04 -14.09
N LEU A 137 6.97 28.34 -14.09
CA LEU A 137 6.20 28.71 -12.91
C LEU A 137 4.84 28.00 -12.99
N ALA A 138 4.42 27.50 -11.83
CA ALA A 138 3.13 26.86 -11.52
C ALA A 138 2.98 25.37 -11.94
N GLN A 139 3.45 24.48 -11.06
CA GLN A 139 2.82 23.18 -10.90
C GLN A 139 1.42 23.38 -10.29
N PRO A 140 0.37 22.73 -10.82
CA PRO A 140 -0.94 22.71 -10.20
C PRO A 140 -0.92 21.90 -8.90
N SER A 141 -1.60 22.45 -7.90
CA SER A 141 -1.83 21.90 -6.58
C SER A 141 -2.34 20.45 -6.64
N ILE A 142 -1.65 19.58 -5.89
CA ILE A 142 -2.10 18.22 -5.63
C ILE A 142 -3.50 18.30 -5.02
N THR A 143 -4.44 17.80 -5.80
CA THR A 143 -5.83 17.62 -5.44
C THR A 143 -5.91 16.78 -4.17
N LYS A 144 -6.63 17.31 -3.18
CA LYS A 144 -7.00 16.65 -1.93
C LYS A 144 -7.58 15.27 -2.22
N SER A 145 -6.74 14.24 -2.18
CA SER A 145 -7.19 12.84 -2.21
C SER A 145 -7.73 12.49 -0.83
N ASN A 146 -9.05 12.53 -0.71
CA ASN A 146 -9.89 11.73 0.20
C ASN A 146 -9.15 11.10 1.39
N MET A 147 -9.15 11.83 2.52
CA MET A 147 -9.17 11.18 3.83
C MET A 147 -10.45 10.33 3.87
N ARG A 148 -10.32 9.04 3.53
CA ARG A 148 -11.24 8.04 4.05
C ARG A 148 -10.99 8.00 5.54
N THR A 149 -11.91 8.62 6.28
CA THR A 149 -12.14 8.36 7.69
C THR A 149 -12.13 6.85 7.89
N PHE A 150 -11.04 6.34 8.47
CA PHE A 150 -11.08 5.05 9.14
C PHE A 150 -12.04 5.26 10.31
N GLN A 151 -13.30 4.88 10.09
CA GLN A 151 -14.23 4.62 11.19
C GLN A 151 -13.62 3.45 11.96
N ASN A 152 -12.84 3.84 12.96
CA ASN A 152 -12.42 3.05 14.08
C ASN A 152 -13.68 2.34 14.59
N ARG A 153 -13.81 1.05 14.27
CA ARG A 153 -14.78 0.18 14.92
C ARG A 153 -14.48 0.31 16.40
N GLN A 154 -15.39 0.95 17.11
CA GLN A 154 -15.43 0.89 18.55
C GLN A 154 -15.57 -0.58 18.91
N ASP A 155 -14.44 -1.24 19.15
CA ASP A 155 -14.40 -2.46 19.94
C ASP A 155 -14.94 -2.06 21.31
N THR A 156 -16.25 -2.25 21.48
CA THR A 156 -16.91 -2.24 22.76
C THR A 156 -16.47 -3.48 23.52
N VAL A 157 -15.20 -3.53 23.91
CA VAL A 157 -14.80 -4.23 25.13
C VAL A 157 -15.36 -3.40 26.26
N LYS A 158 -16.68 -3.56 26.46
CA LYS A 158 -17.38 -3.12 27.63
C LYS A 158 -16.70 -3.83 28.78
N ASN A 159 -15.92 -3.08 29.56
CA ASN A 159 -15.40 -3.49 30.86
C ASN A 159 -16.59 -3.90 31.74
N ASN A 160 -17.02 -5.14 31.59
CA ASN A 160 -17.86 -5.83 32.53
C ASN A 160 -16.90 -6.79 33.24
N PRO A 161 -16.40 -6.47 34.44
CA PRO A 161 -15.75 -7.48 35.25
C PRO A 161 -16.85 -8.52 35.54
N ALA A 162 -16.88 -9.59 34.76
CA ALA A 162 -17.59 -10.78 35.16
C ALA A 162 -16.99 -11.18 36.50
N VAL A 163 -17.74 -10.97 37.58
CA VAL A 163 -17.47 -11.55 38.88
C VAL A 163 -17.57 -13.05 38.66
N ILE A 164 -16.43 -13.67 38.36
CA ILE A 164 -16.34 -15.12 38.26
C ILE A 164 -16.47 -15.62 39.69
N ASP A 165 -17.67 -16.11 40.00
CA ASP A 165 -17.98 -16.80 41.24
C ASP A 165 -17.12 -18.07 41.29
N ARG A 166 -16.10 -18.04 42.16
CA ARG A 166 -15.09 -19.11 42.27
C ARG A 166 -15.71 -20.45 42.66
N ASP A 167 -16.88 -20.44 43.27
CA ASP A 167 -17.58 -21.63 43.76
C ASP A 167 -18.32 -22.39 42.64
N GLN A 168 -18.41 -21.83 41.42
CA GLN A 168 -19.04 -22.48 40.27
C GLN A 168 -18.04 -23.12 39.29
N LEU A 169 -16.74 -23.02 39.55
CA LEU A 169 -15.71 -23.73 38.78
C LEU A 169 -15.67 -25.21 39.16
N LYS A 170 -16.57 -26.01 38.58
CA LYS A 170 -16.44 -27.47 38.59
C LYS A 170 -15.34 -27.88 37.61
N LEU A 171 -14.22 -28.39 38.13
CA LEU A 171 -13.20 -29.05 37.31
C LEU A 171 -13.82 -30.29 36.65
N VAL A 172 -13.59 -30.44 35.34
CA VAL A 172 -14.19 -31.48 34.48
C VAL A 172 -13.65 -32.89 34.79
N ASP A 173 -12.73 -33.06 35.73
CA ASP A 173 -12.04 -34.33 36.00
C ASP A 173 -12.33 -34.96 37.38
N GLN A 174 -13.32 -34.51 38.16
CA GLN A 174 -13.58 -35.08 39.50
C GLN A 174 -14.65 -36.19 39.60
N GLU A 175 -15.22 -36.67 38.50
CA GLU A 175 -16.12 -37.83 38.53
C GLU A 175 -15.50 -39.04 37.82
N LYS A 176 -14.56 -39.70 38.52
CA LYS A 176 -14.30 -41.14 38.41
C LYS A 176 -13.33 -41.56 39.51
N HIS A 177 -13.87 -42.11 40.60
CA HIS A 177 -13.47 -43.39 41.20
C HIS A 177 -14.28 -43.68 42.48
#